data_AF-A0A2E4C3Y0-F1
#
_entry.id   AF-A0A2E4C3Y0-F1
#
_cell.length_a   1.000
_cell.length_b   1.000
_cell.length_c   1.000
_cell.angle_alpha   90.00
_cell.angle_beta   90.00
_cell.angle_gamma   90.00
#
_symmetry.space_group_name_H-M   'P 1'
#
loop_
_entity.id
_entity.type
_entity.pdbx_description
1 polymer ?
#
loop_
_entity_poly.entity_id
_entity_poly.type
_entity_poly.pdbx_seq_one_letter_code
_entity_poly.pdbx_strand_id
1 'polypeptide(L)'
;MVFEYRSKILAALVAHGVRPTTATPPALVKDHVTALYLYELRALRAAMMRDEFPKREYAERVARLRERYHLLSLPSERWAAQA
;
A
#
# COMPACT_ATOMS: atom_id res chain seq x y z
N MET A 1 -11.83 -19.36 9.39
CA MET A 1 -10.39 -19.35 9.09
C MET A 1 -9.80 -18.17 9.83
N VAL A 2 -8.78 -18.39 10.67
CA VAL A 2 -8.12 -17.34 11.45
C VAL A 2 -6.79 -17.04 10.76
N PHE A 3 -6.50 -15.78 10.48
CA PHE A 3 -5.29 -15.31 9.84
C PHE A 3 -4.42 -14.60 10.87
N GLU A 4 -3.21 -15.14 11.11
CA GLU A 4 -2.24 -14.50 11.98
C GLU A 4 -1.28 -13.64 11.13
N TYR A 5 -1.55 -12.34 11.09
CA TYR A 5 -0.70 -11.40 10.37
C TYR A 5 0.64 -11.24 11.08
N ARG A 6 1.74 -11.28 10.32
CA ARG A 6 3.07 -11.02 10.86
C ARG A 6 3.14 -9.59 11.39
N SER A 7 3.73 -9.38 12.56
CA SER A 7 3.76 -8.07 13.24
C SER A 7 4.33 -6.94 12.38
N LYS A 8 5.37 -7.24 11.57
CA LYS A 8 5.95 -6.27 10.62
C LYS A 8 4.96 -5.81 9.53
N ILE A 9 4.07 -6.70 9.11
CA ILE A 9 3.05 -6.41 8.10
C ILE A 9 1.94 -5.58 8.73
N LEU A 10 1.49 -5.93 9.95
CA LEU A 10 0.53 -5.11 10.70
C LEU A 10 1.03 -3.69 10.92
N ALA A 11 2.29 -3.52 11.33
CA ALA A 11 2.87 -2.20 11.53
C ALA A 11 2.86 -1.36 10.24
N ALA A 12 3.25 -1.97 9.11
CA ALA A 12 3.21 -1.31 7.80
C ALA A 12 1.77 -0.96 7.37
N LEU A 13 0.81 -1.88 7.55
CA LEU A 13 -0.59 -1.65 7.22
C LEU A 13 -1.20 -0.51 8.05
N VAL A 14 -0.89 -0.47 9.35
CA VAL A 14 -1.34 0.61 10.24
C VAL A 14 -0.77 1.96 9.82
N ALA A 15 0.48 2.01 9.33
CA ALA A 15 1.06 3.24 8.76
C ALA A 15 0.30 3.75 7.52
N HIS A 16 -0.42 2.86 6.81
CA HIS A 16 -1.34 3.21 5.73
C HIS A 16 -2.80 3.39 6.18
N GLY A 17 -3.08 3.34 7.48
CA GLY A 17 -4.43 3.44 8.04
C GLY A 17 -5.27 2.16 7.94
N VAL A 18 -4.65 1.03 7.59
CA VAL A 18 -5.32 -0.25 7.41
C VAL A 18 -5.05 -1.15 8.62
N ARG A 19 -6.11 -1.62 9.27
CA ARG A 19 -6.00 -2.53 10.43
C ARG A 19 -6.82 -3.79 10.19
N PRO A 20 -6.25 -4.84 9.56
CA PRO A 20 -6.99 -6.08 9.35
C PRO A 20 -7.19 -6.82 10.67
N THR A 21 -8.25 -7.61 10.72
CA THR A 21 -8.52 -8.52 11.84
C THR A 21 -8.04 -9.92 11.49
N THR A 22 -8.03 -10.82 12.48
CA THR A 22 -7.74 -12.23 12.24
C THR A 22 -8.81 -12.94 11.40
N ALA A 23 -9.97 -12.34 11.16
CA ALA A 23 -10.98 -12.85 10.22
C ALA A 23 -10.81 -12.31 8.78
N THR A 24 -9.93 -11.31 8.58
CA THR A 24 -9.75 -10.65 7.28
C THR A 24 -8.74 -11.40 6.43
N PRO A 25 -9.08 -11.86 5.21
CA PRO A 25 -8.13 -12.53 4.32
C PRO A 25 -7.02 -11.58 3.83
N PRO A 26 -5.74 -11.99 3.83
CA PRO A 26 -4.64 -11.14 3.35
C PRO A 26 -4.79 -10.64 1.91
N ALA A 27 -5.44 -11.42 1.04
CA ALA A 27 -5.73 -11.02 -0.33
C ALA A 27 -6.64 -9.78 -0.37
N LEU A 28 -7.71 -9.76 0.42
CA LEU A 28 -8.62 -8.62 0.52
C LEU A 28 -7.91 -7.35 1.00
N VAL A 29 -7.03 -7.50 2.00
CA VAL A 29 -6.22 -6.39 2.50
C VAL A 29 -5.27 -5.87 1.43
N LYS A 30 -4.61 -6.77 0.70
CA LYS A 30 -3.70 -6.40 -0.40
C LYS A 30 -4.43 -5.66 -1.51
N ASP A 31 -5.62 -6.09 -1.88
CA ASP A 31 -6.44 -5.41 -2.89
C ASP A 31 -6.82 -4.00 -2.42
N HIS A 32 -7.21 -3.85 -1.15
CA HIS A 32 -7.52 -2.54 -0.56
C HIS A 32 -6.30 -1.60 -0.58
N VAL A 33 -5.12 -2.07 -0.14
CA VAL A 33 -3.88 -1.26 -0.18
C VAL A 33 -3.48 -0.95 -1.62
N THR A 34 -3.71 -1.86 -2.57
CA THR A 34 -3.45 -1.62 -4.00
C THR A 34 -4.36 -0.52 -4.55
N ALA A 35 -5.65 -0.53 -4.17
CA ALA A 35 -6.59 0.52 -4.55
C ALA A 35 -6.16 1.89 -3.99
N LEU A 36 -5.68 1.93 -2.74
CA LEU A 36 -5.14 3.14 -2.11
C LEU A 36 -3.89 3.65 -2.86
N TYR A 37 -2.95 2.77 -3.20
CA TYR A 37 -1.78 3.11 -4.00
C TYR A 37 -2.16 3.70 -5.37
N LEU A 38 -3.11 3.08 -6.08
CA LEU A 38 -3.58 3.58 -7.37
C LEU A 38 -4.30 4.93 -7.24
N TYR A 39 -5.01 5.15 -6.14
CA TYR A 39 -5.60 6.45 -5.83
C TYR A 39 -4.53 7.52 -5.62
N GLU A 40 -3.51 7.26 -4.79
CA GLU A 40 -2.41 8.20 -4.57
C GLU A 40 -1.62 8.49 -5.86
N LEU A 41 -1.42 7.47 -6.71
CA LEU A 41 -0.77 7.65 -8.01
C LEU A 41 -1.58 8.55 -8.95
N ARG A 42 -2.91 8.38 -9.00
CA ARG A 42 -3.81 9.26 -9.75
C ARG A 42 -3.80 10.68 -9.19
N ALA A 43 -3.78 10.83 -7.86
CA ALA A 43 -3.70 12.14 -7.22
C ALA A 43 -2.38 12.85 -7.55
N LEU A 44 -1.24 12.15 -7.52
CA LEU A 44 0.06 12.69 -7.95
C LEU A 44 0.03 13.15 -9.42
N ARG A 45 -0.55 12.33 -10.31
CA ARG A 45 -0.69 12.70 -11.71
C ARG A 45 -1.60 13.92 -11.89
N ALA A 46 -2.70 14.00 -11.15
CA ALA A 46 -3.60 15.15 -11.18
C ALA A 46 -2.90 16.42 -10.68
N ALA A 47 -2.17 16.35 -9.57
CA ALA A 47 -1.40 17.47 -9.04
C ALA A 47 -0.32 17.95 -10.02
N MET A 48 0.39 17.03 -10.68
CA MET A 48 1.31 17.37 -11.77
C MET A 48 0.58 18.10 -12.91
N MET A 49 -0.64 17.68 -13.25
CA MET A 49 -1.44 18.30 -14.32
C MET A 49 -2.05 19.64 -13.94
N ARG A 50 -2.11 19.95 -12.65
CA ARG A 50 -2.46 21.27 -12.10
C ARG A 50 -1.23 22.15 -11.89
N ASP A 51 -0.06 21.74 -12.37
CA ASP A 51 1.22 22.44 -12.21
C ASP A 51 1.61 22.71 -10.73
N GLU A 52 1.10 21.92 -9.78
CA GLU A 52 1.49 22.04 -8.36
C GLU A 52 2.97 21.71 -8.12
N PHE A 53 3.57 20.95 -9.02
CA PHE A 53 5.00 20.70 -9.05
C PHE A 53 5.50 20.46 -10.48
N PRO A 54 6.78 20.75 -10.76
CA PRO A 54 7.39 20.50 -12.07
C PRO A 54 7.35 19.01 -12.48
N LYS A 55 7.00 18.74 -13.74
CA LYS A 55 6.96 17.38 -14.32
C LYS A 55 8.25 16.56 -14.11
N ARG A 56 9.42 17.21 -14.09
CA ARG A 56 10.72 16.55 -13.81
C ARG A 56 10.75 15.85 -12.45
N GLU A 57 9.97 16.34 -11.48
CA GLU A 57 9.92 15.80 -10.13
C GLU A 57 8.85 14.70 -9.96
N TYR A 58 8.06 14.43 -11.00
CA TYR A 58 7.04 13.38 -10.98
C TYR A 58 7.64 12.00 -10.76
N ALA A 59 8.73 11.69 -11.46
CA ALA A 59 9.41 10.40 -11.35
C ALA A 59 9.91 10.16 -9.91
N GLU A 60 10.51 11.17 -9.27
CA GLU A 60 10.98 11.09 -7.90
C GLU A 60 9.82 10.91 -6.91
N ARG A 61 8.73 11.67 -7.06
CA ARG A 61 7.53 11.53 -6.21
C ARG A 61 6.90 10.14 -6.33
N VAL A 62 6.83 9.58 -7.54
CA VAL A 62 6.37 8.21 -7.76
C VAL A 62 7.32 7.19 -7.12
N ALA A 63 8.64 7.41 -7.18
CA ALA A 63 9.60 6.53 -6.53
C ALA A 63 9.43 6.52 -5.00
N ARG A 64 9.30 7.70 -4.37
CA ARG A 64 9.00 7.83 -2.94
C ARG A 64 7.67 7.18 -2.56
N LEU A 65 6.65 7.29 -3.43
CA LEU A 65 5.38 6.59 -3.24
C LEU A 65 5.57 5.07 -3.27
N ARG A 66 6.31 4.54 -4.24
CA ARG A 66 6.59 3.08 -4.34
C ARG A 66 7.37 2.58 -3.13
N GLU A 67 8.30 3.36 -2.59
CA GLU A 67 9.04 3.02 -1.37
C GLU A 67 8.11 2.91 -0.16
N ARG A 68 7.20 3.88 0.03
CA ARG A 68 6.17 3.79 1.08
C ARG A 68 5.32 2.53 0.95
N TYR A 69 4.98 2.13 -0.28
CA TYR A 69 4.15 0.96 -0.57
C TYR A 69 4.97 -0.31 -0.87
N HIS A 70 6.23 -0.40 -0.41
CA HIS A 70 7.10 -1.56 -0.65
C HIS A 70 6.46 -2.91 -0.22
N LEU A 71 5.57 -2.88 0.78
CA LEU A 71 4.73 -4.01 1.19
C LEU A 71 4.00 -4.69 0.02
N LEU A 72 3.54 -3.93 -0.99
CA LEU A 72 2.81 -4.48 -2.14
C LEU A 72 3.66 -5.40 -3.02
N SER A 73 4.99 -5.27 -2.96
CA SER A 73 5.92 -6.18 -3.62
C SER A 73 5.90 -7.60 -3.04
N LEU A 74 5.41 -7.78 -1.81
CA LEU A 74 5.29 -9.09 -1.17
C LEU A 74 3.93 -9.75 -1.55
N PRO A 75 3.90 -11.03 -1.97
CA PRO A 75 2.64 -11.74 -2.18
C PRO A 75 1.82 -11.82 -0.89
N SER A 76 0.49 -11.71 -1.01
CA SER A 76 -0.44 -11.68 0.13
C SER A 76 -0.36 -12.94 0.99
N GLU A 77 -0.01 -14.09 0.41
CA GLU A 77 0.23 -15.35 1.12
C GLU A 77 1.35 -15.24 2.17
N ARG A 78 2.32 -14.34 1.97
CA ARG A 78 3.42 -14.12 2.92
C ARG A 78 3.10 -13.11 4.02
N TRP A 79 1.93 -12.48 3.96
CA TRP A 79 1.54 -11.44 4.92
C TRP A 79 1.09 -12.04 6.26
N ALA A 80 0.46 -13.22 6.20
CA ALA A 80 0.12 -14.02 7.36
C ALA A 80 1.08 -15.22 7.50
N ALA A 81 1.36 -15.64 8.72
CA ALA A 81 1.79 -17.01 8.96
C ALA A 81 0.51 -17.86 8.94
N GLN A 82 0.52 -19.00 8.23
CA GLN A 82 -0.58 -19.96 8.35
C GLN A 82 -0.74 -20.30 9.83
N ALA A 83 -1.97 -20.16 10.35
CA ALA A 83 -2.35 -20.69 11.65
C ALA A 83 -2.66 -22.18 11.53
#